data_AF-A0A7W1JGK2-F1
#
_entry.id   AF-A0A7W1JGK2-F1
#
_cell.length_a   1.000
_cell.length_b   1.000
_cell.length_c   1.000
_cell.angle_alpha   90.00
_cell.angle_beta   90.00
_cell.angle_gamma   90.00
#
_symmetry.space_group_name_H-M   'P 1'
#
loop_
_entity.id
_entity.type
_entity.pdbx_description
1 polymer ?
#
loop_
_entity_poly.entity_id
_entity_poly.type
_entity_poly.pdbx_seq_one_letter_code
_entity_poly.pdbx_strand_id
1 'polypeptide(L)'
;MAGSSAHNLPQHTSLDEHVAFFDDHDMGDYLEGMAEVEFAVDIKNRKHLVAIEEEIVSKLTEIARTEQVTAEALINSWLKERISNYPKEHKGAT
;
A
#
# COMPACT_ATOMS: atom_id res chain seq x y z
N MET A 1 -13.45 -12.89 -28.94
CA MET A 1 -13.33 -11.90 -30.03
C MET A 1 -13.89 -10.58 -29.49
N ALA A 2 -13.06 -9.73 -28.91
CA ALA A 2 -13.49 -8.43 -28.38
C ALA A 2 -13.16 -7.36 -29.42
N GLY A 3 -14.19 -6.82 -30.06
CA GLY A 3 -14.05 -5.74 -31.03
C GLY A 3 -13.71 -4.43 -30.32
N SER A 4 -12.71 -3.71 -30.81
CA SER A 4 -12.32 -2.40 -30.31
C SER A 4 -13.44 -1.40 -30.57
N SER A 5 -14.12 -0.93 -29.52
CA SER A 5 -14.91 0.30 -29.58
C SER A 5 -14.35 1.31 -28.58
N ALA A 6 -13.08 1.70 -28.76
CA ALA A 6 -12.48 2.82 -28.04
C ALA A 6 -12.81 4.15 -28.76
N HIS A 7 -14.06 4.34 -29.19
CA HIS A 7 -14.41 5.43 -30.10
C HIS A 7 -14.48 6.81 -29.43
N ASN A 8 -14.37 6.89 -28.09
CA ASN A 8 -14.60 8.11 -27.32
C ASN A 8 -13.44 8.52 -26.40
N LEU A 9 -12.26 7.90 -26.52
CA LEU A 9 -11.09 8.33 -25.76
C LEU A 9 -10.35 9.44 -26.52
N PRO A 10 -9.97 10.55 -25.85
CA PRO A 10 -9.28 11.65 -26.50
C PRO A 10 -7.90 11.21 -26.98
N GLN A 11 -7.55 11.66 -28.19
CA GLN A 11 -6.24 11.44 -28.77
C GLN A 11 -5.41 12.70 -28.58
N HIS A 12 -4.26 12.58 -27.91
CA HIS A 12 -3.34 13.69 -27.69
C HIS A 12 -2.12 13.54 -28.59
N THR A 13 -1.61 14.67 -29.11
CA THR A 13 -0.47 14.70 -30.03
C THR A 13 0.86 14.93 -29.32
N SER A 14 0.83 15.28 -28.03
CA SER A 14 2.02 15.43 -27.18
C SER A 14 1.78 14.94 -25.76
N LEU A 15 2.87 14.69 -25.04
CA LEU A 15 2.82 14.31 -23.62
C LEU A 15 2.25 15.44 -22.75
N ASP A 16 2.60 16.69 -23.02
CA ASP A 16 2.13 17.85 -22.25
C ASP A 16 0.61 18.02 -22.38
N GLU A 17 0.05 17.82 -23.58
CA GLU A 17 -1.40 17.80 -23.79
C GLU A 17 -2.09 16.65 -23.05
N HIS A 18 -1.44 15.50 -22.95
CA HIS A 18 -1.96 14.33 -22.24
C HIS A 18 -1.99 14.58 -20.73
N VAL A 19 -0.97 15.25 -20.18
CA VAL A 19 -0.92 15.63 -18.75
C VAL A 19 -2.00 16.67 -18.43
N ALA A 20 -2.07 17.74 -19.24
CA ALA A 20 -3.07 18.80 -19.05
C ALA A 20 -4.51 18.26 -19.10
N PHE A 21 -4.76 17.21 -19.87
CA PHE A 21 -6.04 16.54 -19.90
C PHE A 21 -6.45 15.94 -18.55
N PHE A 22 -5.53 15.27 -17.83
CA PHE A 22 -5.80 14.69 -16.51
C PHE A 22 -5.95 15.73 -15.40
N ASP A 23 -5.45 16.95 -15.60
CA ASP A 23 -5.61 18.03 -14.61
C ASP A 23 -7.04 18.59 -14.56
N ASP A 24 -7.73 18.60 -15.71
CA ASP A 24 -9.05 19.21 -15.87
C ASP A 24 -10.21 18.22 -16.13
N HIS A 25 -9.94 16.92 -16.29
CA HIS A 25 -10.97 15.91 -16.63
C HIS A 25 -11.00 14.74 -15.64
N ASP A 26 -12.20 14.32 -15.25
CA ASP A 26 -12.43 13.09 -14.48
C ASP A 26 -12.54 11.88 -15.42
N MET A 27 -11.81 10.81 -15.13
CA MET A 27 -11.86 9.57 -15.92
C MET A 27 -13.19 8.84 -15.77
N GLY A 28 -13.96 9.11 -14.71
CA GLY A 28 -15.31 8.61 -14.52
C GLY A 28 -16.27 9.02 -15.65
N ASP A 29 -16.08 10.20 -16.23
CA ASP A 29 -16.93 10.71 -17.33
C ASP A 29 -16.75 9.94 -18.64
N TYR A 30 -15.65 9.17 -18.76
CA TYR A 30 -15.32 8.37 -19.95
C TYR A 30 -15.57 6.87 -19.75
N LEU A 31 -16.08 6.47 -18.57
CA LEU A 31 -16.23 5.06 -18.18
C LEU A 31 -17.09 4.25 -19.18
N GLU A 32 -18.16 4.86 -19.72
CA GLU A 32 -19.04 4.22 -20.72
C GLU A 32 -18.33 3.92 -22.06
N GLY A 33 -17.27 4.69 -22.37
CA GLY A 33 -16.49 4.53 -23.59
C GLY A 33 -15.24 3.66 -23.44
N MET A 34 -14.93 3.22 -22.21
CA MET A 34 -13.79 2.34 -21.93
C MET A 34 -14.15 0.89 -22.20
N ALA A 35 -13.18 0.11 -22.69
CA ALA A 35 -13.37 -1.32 -22.85
C ALA A 35 -13.48 -1.98 -21.47
N GLU A 36 -14.50 -2.80 -21.28
CA GLU A 36 -14.63 -3.63 -20.09
C GLU A 36 -13.46 -4.63 -20.02
N VAL A 37 -12.76 -4.64 -18.89
CA VAL A 37 -11.62 -5.51 -18.63
C VAL A 37 -11.77 -6.17 -17.27
N GLU A 38 -11.75 -7.51 -17.26
CA GLU A 38 -11.68 -8.29 -16.04
C GLU A 38 -10.22 -8.50 -15.64
N PHE A 39 -9.88 -8.15 -14.39
CA PHE A 39 -8.58 -8.46 -13.81
C PHE A 39 -8.76 -9.00 -12.39
N ALA A 40 -7.91 -9.96 -12.02
CA ALA A 40 -7.88 -10.52 -10.68
C ALA A 40 -6.77 -9.84 -9.87
N VAL A 41 -7.13 -9.21 -8.74
CA VAL A 41 -6.17 -8.68 -7.79
C VAL A 41 -6.06 -9.65 -6.61
N ASP A 42 -4.89 -10.26 -6.45
CA ASP A 42 -4.58 -11.09 -5.28
C ASP A 42 -3.71 -10.29 -4.30
N ILE A 43 -4.37 -9.54 -3.41
CA ILE A 43 -3.68 -8.79 -2.35
C ILE A 43 -3.30 -9.75 -1.21
N LYS A 44 -2.10 -10.30 -1.28
CA LYS A 44 -1.57 -11.19 -0.24
C LYS A 44 -1.06 -10.40 0.97
N ASN A 45 -1.90 -10.24 1.98
CA ASN A 45 -1.46 -9.74 3.28
C ASN A 45 -0.87 -10.88 4.12
N ARG A 46 0.46 -10.90 4.30
CA ARG A 46 1.14 -11.89 5.15
C ARG A 46 1.13 -11.40 6.60
N LYS A 47 0.37 -12.09 7.45
CA LYS A 47 0.35 -11.83 8.89
C LYS A 47 1.24 -12.83 9.63
N HIS A 48 2.06 -12.33 10.54
CA HIS A 48 2.86 -13.13 11.44
C HIS A 48 2.30 -12.97 12.86
N LEU A 49 1.98 -14.09 13.51
CA LEU A 49 1.49 -14.11 14.88
C LEU A 49 2.65 -14.41 15.82
N VAL A 50 2.78 -13.61 16.88
CA VAL A 50 3.81 -13.76 17.91
C VAL A 50 3.12 -13.80 19.26
N ALA A 51 3.50 -14.77 20.09
CA ALA A 51 3.05 -14.81 21.48
C ALA A 51 3.78 -13.73 22.29
N ILE A 52 3.02 -12.93 23.04
CA ILE A 52 3.53 -11.87 23.92
C ILE A 52 2.93 -12.11 25.30
N GLU A 53 3.72 -11.93 26.36
CA GLU A 53 3.26 -12.09 27.74
C GLU A 53 2.18 -11.06 28.10
N GLU A 54 1.22 -11.47 28.93
CA GLU A 54 0.06 -10.67 29.33
C GLU A 54 0.46 -9.31 29.94
N GLU A 55 1.48 -9.31 30.80
CA GLU A 55 1.98 -8.08 31.43
C GLU A 55 2.52 -7.08 30.39
N ILE A 56 3.17 -7.59 29.35
CA ILE A 56 3.72 -6.76 28.26
C ILE A 56 2.59 -6.20 27.42
N VAL A 57 1.61 -7.02 27.04
CA VAL A 57 0.43 -6.58 26.26
C VAL A 57 -0.36 -5.50 27.01
N SER A 58 -0.52 -5.67 28.34
CA SER A 58 -1.21 -4.70 29.19
C SER A 58 -0.54 -3.32 29.13
N LYS A 59 0.78 -3.26 29.39
CA LYS A 59 1.55 -2.00 29.33
C LYS A 59 1.55 -1.39 27.94
N LEU A 60 1.70 -2.23 26.91
CA LEU A 60 1.72 -1.76 25.52
C LEU A 60 0.39 -1.12 25.11
N THR A 61 -0.72 -1.68 25.57
CA THR A 61 -2.05 -1.14 25.31
C THR A 61 -2.26 0.22 25.99
N GLU A 62 -1.74 0.41 27.21
CA GLU A 62 -1.79 1.70 27.91
C GLU A 62 -0.98 2.78 27.18
N ILE A 63 0.22 2.43 26.71
CA ILE A 63 1.09 3.34 25.95
C ILE A 63 0.42 3.71 24.62
N ALA A 64 -0.06 2.72 23.87
CA ALA A 64 -0.72 2.95 22.58
C ALA A 64 -1.95 3.88 22.71
N ARG A 65 -2.76 3.71 23.78
CA ARG A 65 -3.88 4.61 24.09
C ARG A 65 -3.42 6.03 24.38
N THR A 66 -2.35 6.19 25.15
CA THR A 66 -1.79 7.49 25.51
C THR A 66 -1.25 8.22 24.28
N GLU A 67 -0.62 7.48 23.37
CA GLU A 67 -0.05 8.01 22.11
C GLU A 67 -1.07 8.08 20.95
N GLN A 68 -2.33 7.69 21.18
CA GLN A 68 -3.40 7.67 20.16
C GLN A 68 -3.06 6.84 18.91
N VAL A 69 -2.32 5.76 19.09
CA VAL A 69 -1.97 4.79 18.03
C VAL A 69 -2.50 3.40 18.37
N THR A 70 -2.49 2.49 17.38
CA THR A 70 -2.84 1.09 17.64
C THR A 70 -1.66 0.35 18.26
N ALA A 71 -1.95 -0.66 19.09
CA ALA A 71 -0.92 -1.56 19.64
C ALA A 71 -0.08 -2.20 18.53
N GLU A 72 -0.71 -2.59 17.41
CA GLU A 72 -0.01 -3.13 16.24
C GLU A 72 0.96 -2.12 15.62
N ALA A 73 0.55 -0.86 15.42
CA ALA A 73 1.42 0.17 14.86
C ALA A 73 2.60 0.46 15.78
N LEU A 74 2.36 0.52 17.10
CA LEU A 74 3.39 0.74 18.11
C LEU A 74 4.42 -0.41 18.14
N ILE A 75 3.95 -1.67 18.19
CA ILE A 75 4.81 -2.87 18.16
C ILE A 75 5.67 -2.85 16.91
N ASN A 76 5.08 -2.61 15.74
CA ASN A 76 5.81 -2.61 14.48
C ASN A 76 6.87 -1.49 14.44
N SER A 77 6.55 -0.30 14.93
CA SER A 77 7.49 0.82 15.02
C SER A 77 8.69 0.49 15.89
N TRP A 78 8.44 0.01 17.12
CA TRP A 78 9.51 -0.36 18.05
C TRP A 78 10.35 -1.52 17.53
N LEU A 79 9.73 -2.58 17.00
CA LEU A 79 10.48 -3.70 16.41
C LEU A 79 11.37 -3.24 15.26
N LYS A 80 10.88 -2.35 14.40
CA LYS A 80 11.66 -1.80 13.29
C LYS A 80 12.88 -1.02 13.77
N GLU A 81 12.72 -0.20 14.80
CA GLU A 81 13.82 0.53 15.42
C GLU A 81 14.85 -0.42 16.04
N ARG A 82 14.37 -1.38 16.83
CA ARG A 82 15.24 -2.37 17.51
C ARG A 82 16.01 -3.23 16.52
N ILE A 83 15.38 -3.66 15.42
CA ILE A 83 16.05 -4.44 14.36
C ILE A 83 17.09 -3.59 13.65
N SER A 84 16.77 -2.33 13.33
CA SER A 84 17.70 -1.41 12.65
C SER A 84 18.98 -1.17 13.48
N ASN A 85 18.82 -1.12 14.80
CA ASN A 85 19.90 -0.91 15.75
C ASN A 85 20.53 -2.23 16.27
N TYR A 86 20.01 -3.39 15.84
CA TYR A 86 20.57 -4.67 16.27
C TYR A 86 21.94 -4.85 15.60
N PRO A 87 23.02 -5.10 16.37
CA PRO A 87 24.34 -5.26 15.80
C PRO A 87 24.31 -6.41 14.78
N LYS A 88 24.73 -6.10 13.55
CA LYS A 88 24.91 -7.13 12.53
C LYS A 88 26.07 -8.00 12.99
N GLU A 89 25.78 -9.22 13.46
CA GLU A 89 26.82 -10.25 13.48
C GLU A 89 27.27 -10.44 12.02
N HIS A 90 28.43 -9.91 11.69
CA HIS A 90 29.19 -10.35 10.53
C HIS A 90 29.64 -11.78 10.81
N LYS A 91 28.77 -12.77 10.54
CA LYS A 91 29.26 -14.12 10.27
C LYS A 91 29.96 -14.06 8.93
N GLY A 92 31.27 -14.23 9.01
CA GLY A 92 32.23 -13.99 7.96
C GLY A 92 31.95 -14.79 6.69
N ALA A 93 32.54 -14.27 5.63
CA ALA A 93 32.83 -15.03 4.44
C ALA A 93 33.50 -16.36 4.81
N THR A 94 32.94 -17.44 4.29
CA THR A 94 33.65 -18.62 3.78
C THR A 94 32.81 -19.19 2.65
#